data_AF-A0A239QKM2-F1
#
_entry.id   AF-A0A239QKM2-F1
#
_cell.length_a   1.000
_cell.length_b   1.000
_cell.length_c   1.000
_cell.angle_alpha   90.00
_cell.angle_beta   90.00
_cell.angle_gamma   90.00
#
_symmetry.space_group_name_H-M   'P 1'
#
loop_
_entity.id
_entity.type
_entity.pdbx_description
1 polymer ?
#
loop_
_entity_poly.entity_id
_entity_poly.type
_entity_poly.pdbx_seq_one_letter_code
_entity_poly.pdbx_strand_id
1 'polypeptide(L)'
;MKKTLSLILAAVMMFTVSLAMAKTVEPESTETDGLAGTTVHATVGEYNAQENTFTVILYDDDRFDIDKIEKLETGDTLLAGGSLYKVKEKTEEENGDILVVTEDGYEIVFYQVGDEDMIAQSTDDDRRYMHAFSILHLPAAANIRYEDNSDPDLEEAVVTEGLENILKIKAEKEETSIGFDFYATIITLNDDMEIEVIHQDYDVAQ
;
A
#
# COMPACT_ATOMS: atom_id res chain seq x y z
N MET A 1 32.75 -56.31 15.25
CA MET A 1 32.96 -55.44 14.07
C MET A 1 31.61 -55.08 13.48
N LYS A 2 31.34 -53.77 13.34
CA LYS A 2 30.39 -53.12 12.39
C LYS A 2 28.89 -53.36 12.68
N LYS A 3 27.96 -52.39 12.67
CA LYS A 3 27.93 -50.92 12.48
C LYS A 3 26.55 -50.47 12.98
N THR A 4 26.47 -49.35 13.69
CA THR A 4 25.30 -48.47 13.76
C THR A 4 24.95 -47.95 12.35
N LEU A 5 23.68 -48.04 11.93
CA LEU A 5 23.09 -47.31 10.78
C LEU A 5 21.55 -47.48 10.83
N SER A 6 20.81 -46.47 11.30
CA SER A 6 20.03 -45.49 10.51
C SER A 6 18.65 -45.98 10.07
N LEU A 7 17.60 -45.34 10.60
CA LEU A 7 16.49 -44.79 9.79
C LEU A 7 15.74 -43.73 10.60
N ILE A 8 16.36 -42.56 10.76
CA ILE A 8 15.61 -41.31 10.67
C ILE A 8 15.44 -41.08 9.17
N LEU A 9 14.26 -40.59 8.77
CA LEU A 9 13.90 -40.08 7.44
C LEU A 9 13.25 -41.10 6.48
N ALA A 10 11.94 -40.93 6.26
CA ALA A 10 11.27 -40.88 4.95
C ALA A 10 9.81 -41.37 5.04
N ALA A 11 8.97 -40.53 5.61
CA ALA A 11 7.54 -40.39 5.34
C ALA A 11 7.08 -39.24 6.26
N VAL A 12 7.68 -38.05 6.17
CA VAL A 12 7.15 -36.99 5.29
C VAL A 12 5.71 -37.34 4.95
N MET A 13 4.84 -37.03 5.93
CA MET A 13 3.41 -36.94 5.68
C MET A 13 3.25 -36.18 4.37
N MET A 14 2.55 -36.82 3.46
CA MET A 14 2.00 -36.24 2.26
C MET A 14 1.20 -35.00 2.64
N PHE A 15 1.87 -33.86 2.84
CA PHE A 15 1.31 -32.58 2.44
C PHE A 15 1.40 -32.59 0.92
N THR A 16 0.43 -33.24 0.30
CA THR A 16 -0.01 -32.80 -1.02
C THR A 16 -0.51 -31.37 -0.81
N VAL A 17 0.42 -30.41 -0.85
CA VAL A 17 0.06 -29.05 -1.22
C VAL A 17 -0.51 -29.23 -2.61
N SER A 18 -1.84 -29.28 -2.68
CA SER A 18 -2.56 -29.01 -3.89
C SER A 18 -1.98 -27.70 -4.40
N LEU A 19 -1.10 -27.77 -5.39
CA LEU A 19 -0.78 -26.62 -6.23
C LEU A 19 -2.06 -26.35 -7.02
N ALA A 20 -3.09 -25.85 -6.33
CA ALA A 20 -4.09 -25.04 -6.98
C ALA A 20 -3.28 -23.96 -7.69
N MET A 21 -3.45 -23.84 -9.00
CA MET A 21 -2.82 -22.72 -9.69
C MET A 21 -3.41 -21.47 -9.06
N ALA A 22 -2.56 -20.69 -8.39
CA ALA A 22 -2.93 -19.41 -7.84
C ALA A 22 -3.61 -18.61 -8.96
N LYS A 23 -4.85 -18.20 -8.72
CA LYS A 23 -5.51 -17.28 -9.64
C LYS A 23 -4.85 -15.93 -9.45
N THR A 24 -4.65 -15.20 -10.54
CA THR A 24 -4.29 -13.78 -10.46
C THR A 24 -5.55 -12.95 -10.64
N VAL A 25 -5.83 -12.09 -9.67
CA VAL A 25 -6.79 -10.99 -9.83
C VAL A 25 -6.01 -9.76 -10.24
N GLU A 26 -6.41 -9.21 -11.38
CA GLU A 26 -5.86 -7.99 -11.95
C GLU A 26 -6.96 -6.92 -11.95
N PRO A 27 -6.58 -5.64 -11.84
CA PRO A 27 -7.51 -4.53 -11.99
C PRO A 27 -8.08 -4.49 -13.42
N GLU A 28 -9.33 -4.07 -13.58
CA GLU A 28 -9.96 -3.92 -14.90
C GLU A 28 -9.52 -2.65 -15.62
N SER A 29 -9.09 -1.65 -14.85
CA SER A 29 -8.46 -0.43 -15.30
C SER A 29 -7.42 -0.02 -14.28
N THR A 30 -6.25 0.38 -14.76
CA THR A 30 -5.18 0.96 -13.95
C THR A 30 -5.02 2.43 -14.33
N GLU A 31 -5.08 3.33 -13.35
CA GLU A 31 -4.58 4.69 -13.53
C GLU A 31 -3.12 4.83 -13.01
N THR A 32 -2.57 3.77 -12.41
CA THR A 32 -1.20 3.73 -11.88
C THR A 32 -0.27 2.82 -12.72
N ASP A 33 0.90 3.34 -13.13
CA ASP A 33 1.92 2.62 -13.90
C ASP A 33 2.98 1.99 -12.97
N GLY A 34 2.62 1.03 -12.10
CA GLY A 34 3.60 0.41 -11.18
C GLY A 34 3.96 1.28 -9.95
N LEU A 35 4.62 0.72 -8.93
CA LEU A 35 5.07 1.49 -7.73
C LEU A 35 6.57 1.80 -7.69
N ALA A 36 7.41 0.99 -8.32
CA ALA A 36 8.86 1.17 -8.27
C ALA A 36 9.31 2.20 -9.30
N GLY A 37 10.07 3.21 -8.86
CA GLY A 37 10.54 4.29 -9.74
C GLY A 37 9.43 5.28 -10.14
N THR A 38 8.31 5.28 -9.41
CA THR A 38 7.13 6.10 -9.71
C THR A 38 6.79 7.05 -8.57
N THR A 39 6.09 8.10 -8.96
CA THR A 39 5.54 9.14 -8.08
C THR A 39 4.06 8.85 -7.88
N VAL A 40 3.64 8.58 -6.64
CA VAL A 40 2.30 8.05 -6.32
C VAL A 40 1.61 8.85 -5.22
N HIS A 41 0.28 8.93 -5.28
CA HIS A 41 -0.53 9.54 -4.23
C HIS A 41 -0.59 8.63 -3.00
N ALA A 42 -0.27 9.20 -1.85
CA ALA A 42 -0.13 8.47 -0.61
C ALA A 42 -0.41 9.36 0.61
N THR A 43 -0.83 8.74 1.71
CA THR A 43 -0.74 9.34 3.04
C THR A 43 0.46 8.73 3.76
N VAL A 44 1.46 9.53 4.12
CA VAL A 44 2.58 9.08 4.95
C VAL A 44 2.26 9.33 6.43
N GLY A 45 2.06 8.25 7.17
CA GLY A 45 1.67 8.23 8.58
C GLY A 45 2.85 8.14 9.55
N GLU A 46 2.67 7.35 10.61
CA GLU A 46 3.65 7.21 11.69
C GLU A 46 4.96 6.53 11.24
N TYR A 47 6.06 6.90 11.91
CA TYR A 47 7.36 6.28 11.74
C TYR A 47 7.65 5.29 12.87
N ASN A 48 7.87 4.02 12.53
CA ASN A 48 8.29 2.99 13.47
C ASN A 48 9.83 2.91 13.54
N ALA A 49 10.41 3.45 14.60
CA ALA A 49 11.86 3.43 14.80
C ALA A 49 12.47 2.03 15.02
N GLN A 50 11.66 1.02 15.40
CA GLN A 50 12.16 -0.35 15.58
C GLN A 50 12.31 -1.07 14.25
N GLU A 51 11.39 -0.82 13.32
CA GLU A 51 11.35 -1.45 12.00
C GLU A 51 12.00 -0.57 10.92
N ASN A 52 12.29 0.69 11.24
CA ASN A 52 12.84 1.70 10.32
C ASN A 52 11.93 1.93 9.11
N THR A 53 10.62 2.02 9.36
CA THR A 53 9.57 2.13 8.34
C THR A 53 8.59 3.25 8.63
N PHE A 54 8.03 3.84 7.58
CA PHE A 54 6.82 4.63 7.63
C PHE A 54 5.61 3.75 7.32
N THR A 55 4.50 3.98 8.02
CA THR A 55 3.19 3.50 7.56
C THR A 55 2.73 4.41 6.43
N VAL A 56 2.45 3.83 5.27
CA VAL A 56 2.07 4.55 4.05
C VAL A 56 0.74 3.99 3.55
N ILE A 57 -0.27 4.85 3.39
CA ILE A 57 -1.52 4.49 2.73
C ILE A 57 -1.40 4.92 1.28
N LEU A 58 -1.25 3.97 0.36
CA LEU A 58 -1.30 4.22 -1.08
C LEU A 58 -2.75 4.17 -1.55
N TYR A 59 -3.23 5.26 -2.13
CA TYR A 59 -4.54 5.26 -2.78
C TYR A 59 -4.39 4.63 -4.15
N ASP A 60 -5.09 3.54 -4.36
CA ASP A 60 -5.09 2.84 -5.63
C ASP A 60 -6.31 3.28 -6.44
N ASP A 61 -6.06 3.98 -7.54
CA ASP A 61 -7.12 4.37 -8.48
C ASP A 61 -7.58 3.17 -9.33
N ASP A 62 -6.99 1.99 -9.12
CA ASP A 62 -7.38 0.75 -9.74
C ASP A 62 -8.83 0.37 -9.42
N ARG A 63 -9.52 -0.12 -10.45
CA ARG A 63 -10.90 -0.63 -10.34
C ARG A 63 -10.90 -2.14 -10.41
N PHE A 64 -11.46 -2.78 -9.40
CA PHE A 64 -11.53 -4.24 -9.31
C PHE A 64 -12.96 -4.74 -9.43
N ASP A 65 -13.19 -5.77 -10.25
CA ASP A 65 -14.46 -6.47 -10.29
C ASP A 65 -14.75 -7.13 -8.92
N ILE A 66 -15.84 -6.73 -8.28
CA ILE A 66 -16.27 -7.22 -6.97
C ILE A 66 -16.36 -8.75 -6.95
N ASP A 67 -16.86 -9.38 -8.02
CA ASP A 67 -17.01 -10.82 -8.12
C ASP A 67 -15.65 -11.54 -8.10
N LYS A 68 -14.57 -10.87 -8.52
CA LYS A 68 -13.21 -11.42 -8.50
C LYS A 68 -12.58 -11.27 -7.12
N ILE A 69 -12.78 -10.14 -6.44
CA ILE A 69 -12.27 -9.86 -5.10
C ILE A 69 -12.94 -10.77 -4.06
N GLU A 70 -14.26 -10.89 -4.09
CA GLU A 70 -15.02 -11.77 -3.19
C GLU A 70 -14.58 -13.25 -3.30
N LYS A 71 -14.07 -13.65 -4.47
CA LYS A 71 -13.58 -15.02 -4.73
C LYS A 71 -12.09 -15.22 -4.47
N LEU A 72 -11.35 -14.21 -3.99
CA LEU A 72 -9.94 -14.37 -3.59
C LEU A 72 -9.81 -15.38 -2.45
N GLU A 73 -8.86 -16.30 -2.57
CA GLU A 73 -8.53 -17.30 -1.55
C GLU A 73 -7.05 -17.21 -1.14
N THR A 74 -6.71 -17.77 0.03
CA THR A 74 -5.30 -17.88 0.45
C THR A 74 -4.47 -18.61 -0.60
N GLY A 75 -3.35 -18.01 -0.99
CA GLY A 75 -2.43 -18.52 -2.00
C GLY A 75 -2.67 -17.95 -3.40
N ASP A 76 -3.80 -17.29 -3.65
CA ASP A 76 -4.01 -16.51 -4.87
C ASP A 76 -3.06 -15.31 -4.93
N THR A 77 -2.99 -14.72 -6.12
CA THR A 77 -2.20 -13.51 -6.39
C THR A 77 -3.11 -12.35 -6.76
N LEU A 78 -2.68 -11.15 -6.40
CA LEU A 78 -3.41 -9.90 -6.59
C LEU A 78 -2.41 -8.86 -7.09
N LEU A 79 -2.69 -8.26 -8.25
CA LEU A 79 -2.00 -7.06 -8.71
C LEU A 79 -2.78 -5.86 -8.16
N ALA A 80 -2.21 -5.12 -7.23
CA ALA A 80 -2.79 -3.90 -6.67
C ALA A 80 -1.68 -2.90 -6.44
N GLY A 81 -1.96 -1.61 -6.64
CA GLY A 81 -0.98 -0.54 -6.60
C GLY A 81 0.28 -1.00 -7.30
N GLY A 82 0.22 -1.32 -8.60
CA GLY A 82 1.39 -1.63 -9.40
C GLY A 82 2.27 -2.84 -8.99
N SER A 83 1.92 -3.62 -7.97
CA SER A 83 2.74 -4.71 -7.41
C SER A 83 1.95 -6.00 -7.26
N LEU A 84 2.63 -7.13 -7.48
CA LEU A 84 2.01 -8.44 -7.38
C LEU A 84 2.18 -9.02 -5.98
N TYR A 85 1.07 -9.16 -5.26
CA TYR A 85 1.02 -9.71 -3.92
C TYR A 85 0.48 -11.13 -3.91
N LYS A 86 0.84 -11.89 -2.87
CA LYS A 86 0.28 -13.22 -2.60
C LYS A 86 -0.62 -13.16 -1.38
N VAL A 87 -1.87 -13.58 -1.54
CA VAL A 87 -2.89 -13.52 -0.50
C VAL A 87 -2.56 -14.52 0.61
N LYS A 88 -2.43 -14.03 1.83
CA LYS A 88 -2.29 -14.85 3.04
C LYS A 88 -3.64 -15.03 3.72
N GLU A 89 -4.39 -13.95 3.88
CA GLU A 89 -5.66 -13.93 4.58
C GLU A 89 -6.61 -12.91 3.92
N LYS A 90 -7.92 -13.17 4.03
CA LYS A 90 -8.98 -12.27 3.56
C LYS A 90 -10.08 -12.22 4.62
N THR A 91 -10.49 -11.02 4.98
CA THR A 91 -11.55 -10.73 5.95
C THR A 91 -12.58 -9.80 5.30
N GLU A 92 -13.86 -10.12 5.46
CA GLU A 92 -14.96 -9.24 5.07
C GLU A 92 -15.44 -8.50 6.33
N GLU A 93 -15.42 -7.18 6.29
CA GLU A 93 -15.80 -6.29 7.39
C GLU A 93 -17.32 -6.06 7.39
N GLU A 94 -17.88 -5.66 8.54
CA GLU A 94 -19.34 -5.48 8.70
C GLU A 94 -19.95 -4.42 7.76
N ASN A 95 -19.14 -3.49 7.28
CA ASN A 95 -19.52 -2.43 6.34
C ASN A 95 -19.46 -2.85 4.86
N GLY A 96 -19.01 -4.08 4.57
CA GLY A 96 -18.86 -4.59 3.20
C GLY A 96 -17.49 -4.33 2.57
N ASP A 97 -16.53 -3.77 3.32
CA ASP A 97 -15.14 -3.69 2.90
C ASP A 97 -14.47 -5.07 3.01
N ILE A 98 -13.46 -5.30 2.17
CA ILE A 98 -12.69 -6.54 2.17
C ILE A 98 -11.23 -6.20 2.45
N LEU A 99 -10.72 -6.67 3.59
CA LEU A 99 -9.31 -6.60 3.93
C LEU A 99 -8.59 -7.84 3.43
N VAL A 100 -7.50 -7.65 2.69
CA VAL A 100 -6.57 -8.68 2.26
C VAL A 100 -5.23 -8.45 2.94
N VAL A 101 -4.75 -9.46 3.67
CA VAL A 101 -3.38 -9.48 4.21
C VAL A 101 -2.53 -10.35 3.31
N THR A 102 -1.36 -9.86 2.92
CA THR A 102 -0.45 -10.52 1.99
C THR A 102 0.63 -11.34 2.73
N GLU A 103 1.33 -12.25 2.04
CA GLU A 103 2.39 -13.08 2.66
C GLU A 103 3.58 -12.28 3.18
N ASP A 104 3.89 -11.14 2.55
CA ASP A 104 4.88 -10.15 2.94
C ASP A 104 4.39 -9.17 4.03
N GLY A 105 3.12 -9.28 4.45
CA GLY A 105 2.59 -8.54 5.59
C GLY A 105 2.00 -7.18 5.26
N TYR A 106 1.74 -6.90 3.99
CA TYR A 106 0.97 -5.72 3.57
C TYR A 106 -0.52 -5.96 3.73
N GLU A 107 -1.25 -4.86 3.91
CA GLU A 107 -2.70 -4.86 4.05
C GLU A 107 -3.30 -4.09 2.87
N ILE A 108 -4.24 -4.70 2.17
CA ILE A 108 -4.93 -4.09 1.02
C ILE A 108 -6.41 -4.09 1.35
N VAL A 109 -7.00 -2.90 1.43
CA VAL A 109 -8.41 -2.71 1.76
C VAL A 109 -9.16 -2.40 0.47
N PHE A 110 -10.11 -3.25 0.13
CA PHE A 110 -11.07 -3.03 -0.93
C PHE A 110 -12.34 -2.46 -0.36
N TYR A 111 -12.82 -1.36 -0.92
CA TYR A 111 -14.05 -0.71 -0.49
C TYR A 111 -14.97 -0.47 -1.67
N GLN A 112 -16.27 -0.56 -1.43
CA GLN A 112 -17.28 -0.19 -2.43
C GLN A 112 -17.51 1.31 -2.35
N VAL A 113 -17.41 2.00 -3.49
CA VAL A 113 -17.84 3.40 -3.56
C VAL A 113 -19.36 3.41 -3.71
N GLY A 114 -20.07 3.51 -2.58
CA GLY A 114 -21.53 3.58 -2.51
C GLY A 114 -22.03 4.96 -2.08
N ASP A 115 -22.62 5.69 -3.03
CA ASP A 115 -23.56 6.83 -2.90
C ASP A 115 -23.35 7.85 -1.77
N GLU A 116 -22.63 8.96 -2.06
CA GLU A 116 -23.17 10.34 -2.01
C GLU A 116 -22.11 11.42 -2.33
N ASP A 117 -20.81 11.19 -2.11
CA ASP A 117 -19.82 12.30 -2.14
C ASP A 117 -18.85 12.32 -3.34
N MET A 118 -18.85 11.31 -4.22
CA MET A 118 -18.01 11.28 -5.44
C MET A 118 -18.82 11.16 -6.75
N ILE A 119 -20.14 11.39 -6.68
CA ILE A 119 -21.09 11.25 -7.81
C ILE A 119 -21.02 12.47 -8.74
N ALA A 120 -19.95 12.57 -9.53
CA ALA A 120 -19.99 13.36 -10.76
C ALA A 120 -19.81 12.51 -12.02
N GLN A 121 -19.47 11.21 -11.88
CA GLN A 121 -19.20 10.35 -13.03
C GLN A 121 -19.84 8.96 -13.00
N SER A 122 -20.72 8.67 -12.02
CA SER A 122 -21.40 7.37 -11.96
C SER A 122 -22.31 7.16 -13.17
N THR A 123 -21.90 6.25 -14.04
CA THR A 123 -22.81 5.58 -14.97
C THR A 123 -23.28 4.28 -14.32
N ASP A 124 -24.39 3.70 -14.78
CA ASP A 124 -24.99 2.47 -14.20
C ASP A 124 -24.02 1.26 -14.09
N ASP A 125 -22.82 1.32 -14.69
CA ASP A 125 -21.77 0.29 -14.62
C ASP A 125 -20.89 0.34 -13.35
N ASP A 126 -20.86 1.44 -12.58
CA ASP A 126 -19.91 1.56 -11.45
C ASP A 126 -20.29 0.75 -10.19
N ARG A 127 -21.51 0.20 -10.13
CA ARG A 127 -22.01 -0.57 -8.97
C ARG A 127 -21.39 -1.97 -8.81
N ARG A 128 -20.45 -2.35 -9.68
CA ARG A 128 -19.78 -3.66 -9.67
C ARG A 128 -18.28 -3.58 -9.40
N TYR A 129 -17.76 -2.40 -9.09
CA TYR A 129 -16.33 -2.23 -8.83
C TYR A 129 -16.06 -1.93 -7.36
N MET A 130 -14.94 -2.44 -6.88
CA MET A 130 -14.30 -2.02 -5.65
C MET A 130 -13.05 -1.22 -6.00
N HIS A 131 -12.78 -0.19 -5.21
CA HIS A 131 -11.51 0.51 -5.21
C HIS A 131 -10.63 -0.07 -4.11
N ALA A 132 -9.32 0.15 -4.21
CA ALA A 132 -8.38 -0.31 -3.21
C ALA A 132 -7.59 0.85 -2.60
N PHE A 133 -7.15 0.67 -1.38
CA PHE A 133 -5.95 1.34 -0.90
C PHE A 133 -5.06 0.32 -0.20
N SER A 134 -3.76 0.52 -0.27
CA SER A 134 -2.77 -0.37 0.34
C SER A 134 -2.12 0.32 1.54
N ILE A 135 -2.12 -0.32 2.69
CA ILE A 135 -1.34 0.09 3.86
C ILE A 135 -0.01 -0.66 3.81
N LEU A 136 1.05 0.08 3.56
CA LEU A 136 2.40 -0.42 3.40
C LEU A 136 3.30 0.05 4.54
N HIS A 137 4.28 -0.78 4.91
CA HIS A 137 5.37 -0.41 5.82
C HIS A 137 6.65 -0.24 5.01
N LEU A 138 6.92 0.99 4.60
CA LEU A 138 8.00 1.29 3.65
C LEU A 138 9.21 1.91 4.35
N PRO A 139 10.43 1.40 4.09
CA PRO A 139 11.64 2.00 4.63
C PRO A 139 11.91 3.37 4.00
N ALA A 140 12.61 4.23 4.74
CA ALA A 140 13.15 5.47 4.19
C ALA A 140 14.46 5.19 3.45
N ALA A 141 14.61 5.76 2.24
CA ALA A 141 15.88 5.71 1.53
C ALA A 141 16.96 6.48 2.30
N ALA A 142 18.23 6.10 2.13
CA ALA A 142 19.35 6.75 2.81
C ALA A 142 19.45 8.26 2.50
N ASN A 143 19.00 8.68 1.32
CA ASN A 143 18.99 10.04 0.81
C ASN A 143 17.58 10.66 0.80
N ILE A 144 16.67 10.18 1.66
CA ILE A 144 15.29 10.69 1.72
C ILE A 144 15.26 12.22 1.86
N ARG A 145 14.36 12.85 1.11
CA ARG A 145 14.08 14.27 1.20
C ARG A 145 12.58 14.55 1.33
N TYR A 146 12.26 15.66 1.96
CA TYR A 146 10.93 16.21 2.07
C TYR A 146 10.88 17.53 1.31
N GLU A 147 9.89 17.67 0.43
CA GLU A 147 9.66 18.86 -0.38
C GLU A 147 8.33 19.48 0.04
N ASP A 148 8.39 20.68 0.63
CA ASP A 148 7.22 21.42 1.08
C ASP A 148 6.87 22.52 0.08
N ASN A 149 5.80 22.30 -0.69
CA ASN A 149 5.20 23.26 -1.62
C ASN A 149 3.82 23.74 -1.12
N SER A 150 3.56 23.63 0.19
CA SER A 150 2.26 23.98 0.78
C SER A 150 2.04 25.49 0.99
N ASP A 151 3.07 26.32 0.83
CA ASP A 151 2.95 27.78 0.90
C ASP A 151 2.77 28.37 -0.51
N PRO A 152 1.57 28.86 -0.87
CA PRO A 152 1.30 29.40 -2.20
C PRO A 152 2.05 30.71 -2.49
N ASP A 153 2.62 31.36 -1.47
CA ASP A 153 3.41 32.58 -1.62
C ASP A 153 4.90 32.29 -1.93
N LEU A 154 5.34 31.02 -1.86
CA LEU A 154 6.69 30.59 -2.23
C LEU A 154 6.75 30.12 -3.69
N GLU A 155 7.77 30.59 -4.43
CA GLU A 155 8.00 30.17 -5.83
C GLU A 155 8.70 28.81 -5.95
N GLU A 156 9.40 28.36 -4.90
CA GLU A 156 10.14 27.11 -4.86
C GLU A 156 9.81 26.34 -3.57
N ALA A 157 9.77 25.01 -3.66
CA ALA A 157 9.53 24.14 -2.52
C ALA A 157 10.68 24.24 -1.49
N VAL A 158 10.33 24.22 -0.21
CA VAL A 158 11.31 24.12 0.88
C VAL A 158 11.77 22.67 0.98
N VAL A 159 13.05 22.42 0.68
CA VAL A 159 13.64 21.08 0.69
C VAL A 159 14.32 20.80 2.02
N THR A 160 13.98 19.67 2.64
CA THR A 160 14.64 19.13 3.84
C THR A 160 15.20 17.75 3.57
N GLU A 161 16.48 17.55 3.86
CA GLU A 161 17.17 16.28 3.65
C GLU A 161 17.41 15.53 4.97
N GLY A 162 17.32 14.20 4.88
CA GLY A 162 17.67 13.29 5.95
C GLY A 162 16.54 13.02 6.94
N LEU A 163 16.34 11.74 7.25
CA LEU A 163 15.24 11.24 8.08
C LEU A 163 15.09 11.98 9.41
N GLU A 164 16.18 12.25 10.13
CA GLU A 164 16.12 12.92 11.44
C GLU A 164 15.49 14.33 11.34
N ASN A 165 15.77 15.08 10.28
CA ASN A 165 15.22 16.42 10.08
C ASN A 165 13.76 16.35 9.63
N ILE A 166 13.43 15.40 8.76
CA ILE A 166 12.06 15.17 8.30
C ILE A 166 11.15 14.80 9.47
N LEU A 167 11.61 13.94 10.39
CA LEU A 167 10.86 13.59 11.60
C LEU A 167 10.65 14.77 12.55
N LYS A 168 11.59 15.72 12.61
CA LYS A 168 11.41 16.98 13.38
C LYS A 168 10.32 17.85 12.77
N ILE A 169 10.35 18.05 11.45
CA ILE A 169 9.32 18.81 10.73
C ILE A 169 7.95 18.16 10.93
N LYS A 170 7.87 16.84 10.81
CA LYS A 170 6.64 16.08 11.07
C LYS A 170 6.09 16.38 12.47
N ALA A 171 6.93 16.28 13.51
CA ALA A 171 6.50 16.56 14.88
C ALA A 171 6.04 18.02 15.07
N GLU A 172 6.76 18.99 14.50
CA GLU A 172 6.39 20.42 14.56
C GLU A 172 5.04 20.70 13.87
N LYS A 173 4.79 20.05 12.73
CA LYS A 173 3.51 20.16 11.99
C LYS A 173 2.36 19.47 12.73
N GLU A 174 2.58 18.32 13.37
CA GLU A 174 1.56 17.63 14.19
C GLU A 174 1.13 18.43 15.41
N GLU A 175 2.04 19.17 16.04
CA GLU A 175 1.72 20.01 17.21
C GLU A 175 0.92 21.26 16.85
N THR A 176 0.99 21.70 15.58
CA THR A 176 0.42 22.97 15.11
C THR A 176 -0.80 22.81 14.22
N SER A 177 -1.02 21.62 13.64
CA SER A 177 -2.21 21.22 12.89
C SER A 177 -3.16 20.36 13.76
N ILE A 178 -4.42 20.19 13.35
CA ILE A 178 -5.43 19.37 14.07
C ILE A 178 -5.25 17.86 13.76
N GLY A 179 -4.01 17.44 13.53
CA GLY A 179 -3.68 16.14 12.96
C GLY A 179 -3.63 16.23 11.45
N PHE A 180 -2.43 16.52 10.93
CA PHE A 180 -2.00 16.23 9.57
C PHE A 180 -3.05 16.53 8.48
N ASP A 181 -3.02 17.75 7.95
CA ASP A 181 -3.52 18.14 6.62
C ASP A 181 -2.75 17.41 5.50
N PHE A 182 -2.68 16.08 5.62
CA PHE A 182 -1.70 15.16 5.03
C PHE A 182 -2.38 14.04 4.26
N TYR A 183 -3.65 14.23 3.92
CA TYR A 183 -4.47 13.20 3.31
C TYR A 183 -4.18 12.98 1.81
N ALA A 184 -3.22 13.68 1.20
CA ALA A 184 -2.74 13.34 -0.15
C ALA A 184 -1.29 13.78 -0.46
N THR A 185 -0.29 13.38 0.33
CA THR A 185 1.11 13.56 -0.10
C THR A 185 1.41 12.78 -1.38
N ILE A 186 2.41 13.22 -2.12
CA ILE A 186 2.95 12.45 -3.22
C ILE A 186 4.28 11.87 -2.75
N ILE A 187 4.48 10.56 -2.86
CA ILE A 187 5.78 9.94 -2.57
C ILE A 187 6.44 9.46 -3.84
N THR A 188 7.77 9.49 -3.86
CA THR A 188 8.57 8.80 -4.88
C THR A 188 9.27 7.62 -4.24
N LEU A 189 9.07 6.44 -4.81
CA LEU A 189 9.71 5.20 -4.39
C LEU A 189 10.88 4.88 -5.32
N ASN A 190 12.01 4.47 -4.74
CA ASN A 190 13.14 3.96 -5.53
C ASN A 190 12.88 2.52 -6.00
N ASP A 191 13.83 1.95 -6.77
CA ASP A 191 13.74 0.58 -7.30
C ASP A 191 13.65 -0.50 -6.20
N ASP A 192 14.08 -0.18 -4.97
CA ASP A 192 14.09 -1.06 -3.81
C ASP A 192 12.85 -0.86 -2.90
N MET A 193 11.83 -0.12 -3.36
CA MET A 193 10.61 0.22 -2.62
C MET A 193 10.87 1.03 -1.34
N GLU A 194 11.96 1.81 -1.33
CA GLU A 194 12.24 2.78 -0.26
C GLU A 194 11.72 4.17 -0.66
N ILE A 195 11.23 4.93 0.32
CA ILE A 195 10.75 6.29 0.12
C ILE A 195 11.96 7.22 -0.10
N GLU A 196 12.11 7.74 -1.32
CA GLU A 196 13.16 8.71 -1.67
C GLU A 196 12.68 10.16 -1.48
N VAL A 197 11.43 10.45 -1.82
CA VAL A 197 10.85 11.80 -1.72
C VAL A 197 9.48 11.73 -1.07
N ILE A 198 9.23 12.62 -0.11
CA ILE A 198 7.88 12.95 0.38
C ILE A 198 7.59 14.38 -0.07
N HIS A 199 6.61 14.56 -0.95
CA HIS A 199 6.21 15.84 -1.49
C HIS A 199 4.84 16.24 -0.93
N GLN A 200 4.75 17.44 -0.36
CA GLN A 200 3.50 18.05 0.10
C GLN A 200 3.16 19.22 -0.81
N ASP A 201 2.02 19.15 -1.50
CA ASP A 201 1.57 20.20 -2.41
C ASP A 201 0.45 21.07 -1.80
N TYR A 202 0.31 22.31 -2.28
CA TYR A 202 -0.69 23.27 -1.82
C TYR A 202 -2.12 22.84 -2.16
N ASP A 203 -2.35 22.29 -3.36
CA ASP A 203 -3.68 21.84 -3.82
C ASP A 203 -4.21 20.63 -3.01
N VAL A 204 -3.32 19.98 -2.26
CA VAL A 204 -3.59 18.85 -1.36
C VAL A 204 -3.86 19.30 0.08
N ALA A 205 -3.32 20.45 0.49
CA ALA A 205 -3.32 20.93 1.88
C ALA A 205 -4.49 21.85 2.24
N GLN A 206 -5.47 22.01 1.34
CA GLN A 206 -6.71 22.78 1.54
C GLN A 206 -7.87 21.91 2.02
#